data_AF-A0AA42FIH8-F1
#
_entry.id   AF-A0AA42FIH8-F1
#
_cell.length_a   1.000
_cell.length_b   1.000
_cell.length_c   1.000
_cell.angle_alpha   90.00
_cell.angle_beta   90.00
_cell.angle_gamma   90.00
#
_symmetry.space_group_name_H-M   'P 1'
#
loop_
_entity.id
_entity.type
_entity.pdbx_description
1 polymer ?
#
loop_
_entity_poly.entity_id
_entity_poly.type
_entity_poly.pdbx_seq_one_letter_code
_entity_poly.pdbx_strand_id
1 'polypeptide(L)'
;MKRILAVVLFICFQSSVMATTYSLDELQAMLDNNKKPEVVSPYKQLIKVKGLGDFKSCKEWQKEQLIPYAVYPQKIGASMEKLYSIRVLMEDRTLTFNCIDMDNVSGTINEAMYK
;
A
#
# COMPACT_ATOMS: atom_id res chain seq x y z
N MET A 1 -0.75 55.70 -11.76
CA MET A 1 -1.00 54.48 -10.96
C MET A 1 -0.89 53.27 -11.87
N LYS A 2 0.22 52.52 -11.81
CA LYS A 2 0.48 51.35 -12.67
C LYS A 2 -0.12 50.11 -12.01
N ARG A 3 -1.16 49.53 -12.61
CA ARG A 3 -1.70 48.22 -12.20
C ARG A 3 -1.00 47.15 -13.04
N ILE A 4 -0.09 46.41 -12.43
CA ILE A 4 0.54 45.24 -13.04
C ILE A 4 -0.40 44.06 -12.80
N LEU A 5 -1.03 43.56 -13.86
CA LEU A 5 -1.84 42.36 -13.84
C LEU A 5 -0.89 41.16 -13.95
N ALA A 6 -0.66 40.44 -12.84
CA ALA A 6 0.09 39.20 -12.86
C ALA A 6 -0.84 38.06 -13.31
N VAL A 7 -0.71 37.63 -14.56
CA VAL A 7 -1.35 36.42 -15.08
C VAL A 7 -0.51 35.24 -14.63
N VAL A 8 -0.93 34.56 -13.56
CA VAL A 8 -0.30 33.30 -13.13
C VAL A 8 -0.81 32.19 -14.05
N LEU A 9 0.02 31.78 -15.01
CA LEU A 9 -0.18 30.56 -15.79
C LEU A 9 -0.13 29.36 -14.84
N PHE A 10 -1.30 28.76 -14.57
CA PHE A 10 -1.40 27.41 -14.02
C PHE A 10 -0.92 26.42 -15.09
N ILE A 11 0.37 26.07 -15.04
CA ILE A 11 0.89 24.93 -15.79
C ILE A 11 0.40 23.68 -15.05
N CYS A 12 -0.69 23.09 -15.53
CA CYS A 12 -1.11 21.76 -15.13
C CYS A 12 -0.04 20.77 -15.64
N PHE A 13 0.97 20.50 -14.82
CA PHE A 13 1.84 19.34 -15.00
C PHE A 13 1.00 18.08 -14.76
N GLN A 14 0.27 17.65 -15.79
CA GLN A 14 -0.20 16.27 -15.87
C GLN A 14 1.00 15.39 -16.16
N SER A 15 1.83 15.18 -15.14
CA SER A 15 2.78 14.08 -15.13
C SER A 15 1.93 12.82 -15.10
N SER A 16 1.72 12.19 -16.26
CA SER A 16 1.27 10.82 -16.32
C SER A 16 2.30 10.02 -15.54
N VAL A 17 1.99 9.68 -14.29
CA VAL A 17 2.83 8.82 -13.48
C VAL A 17 2.84 7.47 -14.20
N MET A 18 3.86 7.23 -15.03
CA MET A 18 4.08 5.90 -15.57
C MET A 18 4.39 5.02 -14.38
N ALA A 19 3.58 4.00 -14.17
CA ALA A 19 3.85 3.05 -13.11
C ALA A 19 5.13 2.28 -13.45
N THR A 20 6.11 2.32 -12.54
CA THR A 20 7.32 1.52 -12.67
C THR A 20 7.00 0.04 -12.45
N THR A 21 7.65 -0.81 -13.24
CA THR A 21 7.59 -2.27 -13.07
C THR A 21 8.97 -2.77 -12.64
N TYR A 22 9.02 -3.59 -11.60
CA TYR A 22 10.21 -4.28 -11.11
C TYR A 22 10.07 -5.78 -11.31
N SER A 23 11.18 -6.47 -11.51
CA SER A 23 11.22 -7.93 -11.43
C SER A 23 11.08 -8.42 -9.97
N LEU A 24 10.67 -9.68 -9.79
CA LEU A 24 10.58 -10.29 -8.45
C LEU A 24 11.96 -10.34 -7.76
N ASP A 25 13.04 -10.56 -8.51
CA ASP A 25 14.40 -10.57 -7.98
C ASP A 25 14.82 -9.19 -7.47
N GLU A 26 14.49 -8.12 -8.19
CA GLU A 26 14.74 -6.74 -7.74
C GLU A 26 13.95 -6.42 -6.47
N LEU A 27 12.67 -6.81 -6.43
CA LEU A 27 11.83 -6.60 -5.26
C LEU A 27 12.35 -7.38 -4.05
N GLN A 28 12.77 -8.63 -4.23
CA GLN A 28 13.38 -9.43 -3.17
C GLN A 28 14.69 -8.79 -2.69
N ALA A 29 15.57 -8.36 -3.60
CA ALA A 29 16.80 -7.67 -3.26
C ALA A 29 16.54 -6.37 -2.50
N MET A 30 15.48 -5.61 -2.83
CA MET A 30 15.07 -4.45 -2.04
C MET A 30 14.70 -4.84 -0.61
N LEU A 31 13.91 -5.90 -0.41
CA LEU A 31 13.53 -6.38 0.92
C LEU A 31 14.75 -6.78 1.75
N ASP A 32 15.66 -7.55 1.15
CA ASP A 32 16.90 -8.03 1.79
C ASP A 32 17.80 -6.86 2.24
N ASN A 33 17.77 -5.75 1.48
CA ASN A 33 18.49 -4.52 1.79
C ASN A 33 17.68 -3.51 2.63
N ASN A 34 16.56 -3.92 3.22
CA ASN A 34 15.66 -3.05 3.97
C ASN A 34 15.11 -1.83 3.22
N LYS A 35 15.11 -1.88 1.89
CA LYS A 35 14.50 -0.89 1.00
C LYS A 35 13.07 -1.31 0.63
N LYS A 36 12.35 -0.41 -0.03
CA LYS A 36 11.03 -0.64 -0.62
C LYS A 36 10.87 0.26 -1.85
N PRO A 37 10.11 -0.18 -2.87
CA PRO A 37 9.80 0.69 -4.00
C PRO A 37 8.98 1.90 -3.54
N GLU A 38 9.15 3.02 -4.24
CA GLU A 38 8.29 4.18 -4.05
C GLU A 38 6.90 3.91 -4.64
N VAL A 39 5.87 4.43 -3.99
CA VAL A 39 4.47 4.18 -4.37
C VAL A 39 3.71 5.47 -4.61
N VAL A 40 2.73 5.41 -5.51
CA VAL A 40 1.78 6.49 -5.76
C VAL A 40 0.82 6.59 -4.57
N SER A 41 0.51 7.83 -4.16
CA SER A 41 -0.44 8.15 -3.10
C SER A 41 -1.61 8.94 -3.67
N PRO A 42 -2.86 8.72 -3.22
CA PRO A 42 -3.28 7.85 -2.12
C PRO A 42 -3.38 6.36 -2.51
N TYR A 43 -3.36 5.48 -1.50
CA TYR A 43 -3.66 4.06 -1.67
C TYR A 43 -5.14 3.86 -2.03
N LYS A 44 -5.41 2.92 -2.93
CA LYS A 44 -6.76 2.48 -3.29
C LYS A 44 -7.19 1.34 -2.35
N GLN A 45 -8.26 1.53 -1.58
CA GLN A 45 -8.81 0.46 -0.76
C GLN A 45 -9.61 -0.52 -1.62
N LEU A 46 -9.15 -1.76 -1.71
CA LEU A 46 -9.81 -2.82 -2.46
C LEU A 46 -10.88 -3.53 -1.62
N ILE A 47 -10.53 -3.88 -0.38
CA ILE A 47 -11.39 -4.64 0.54
C ILE A 47 -11.39 -3.96 1.90
N LYS A 48 -12.56 -3.91 2.52
CA LYS A 48 -12.74 -3.57 3.93
C LYS A 48 -13.81 -4.45 4.54
N VAL A 49 -13.43 -5.23 5.54
CA VAL A 49 -14.34 -6.02 6.37
C VAL A 49 -14.30 -5.49 7.79
N LYS A 50 -15.47 -5.41 8.44
CA LYS A 50 -15.61 -4.98 9.83
C LYS A 50 -16.16 -6.13 10.65
N GLY A 51 -15.92 -6.09 11.97
CA GLY A 51 -16.53 -7.03 12.90
C GLY A 51 -15.89 -8.42 12.84
N LEU A 52 -14.56 -8.48 12.66
CA LEU A 52 -13.81 -9.74 12.66
C LEU A 52 -13.65 -10.35 14.07
N GLY A 53 -14.39 -9.85 15.07
CA GLY A 53 -14.24 -10.23 16.46
C GLY A 53 -12.96 -9.63 17.03
N ASP A 54 -11.93 -10.46 17.19
CA ASP A 54 -10.67 -10.08 17.82
C ASP A 54 -9.49 -10.02 16.83
N PHE A 55 -8.34 -9.57 17.33
CA PHE A 55 -7.13 -9.40 16.53
C PHE A 55 -6.56 -10.73 16.01
N LYS A 56 -6.83 -11.85 16.69
CA LYS A 56 -6.40 -13.18 16.26
C LYS A 56 -7.24 -13.64 15.06
N SER A 57 -8.56 -13.56 15.15
CA SER A 57 -9.48 -13.84 14.05
C SER A 57 -9.20 -12.95 12.84
N CYS A 58 -8.82 -11.69 13.05
CA CYS A 58 -8.38 -10.86 11.94
C CYS A 58 -7.11 -11.37 11.28
N LYS A 59 -6.10 -11.79 12.05
CA LYS A 59 -4.86 -12.35 11.49
C LYS A 59 -5.11 -13.67 10.76
N GLU A 60 -6.10 -14.47 11.18
CA GLU A 60 -6.53 -15.67 10.46
C GLU A 60 -7.16 -15.30 9.11
N TRP A 61 -8.12 -14.38 9.11
CA TRP A 61 -8.65 -13.81 7.87
C TRP A 61 -7.54 -13.27 6.95
N GLN A 62 -6.60 -12.49 7.50
CA GLN A 62 -5.49 -11.91 6.75
C GLN A 62 -4.62 -13.01 6.10
N LYS A 63 -4.33 -14.11 6.82
CA LYS A 63 -3.60 -15.25 6.27
C LYS A 63 -4.34 -15.89 5.10
N GLU A 64 -5.65 -16.07 5.20
CA GLU A 64 -6.46 -16.60 4.10
C GLU A 64 -6.38 -15.70 2.86
N GLN A 65 -6.46 -14.38 3.05
CA GLN A 65 -6.34 -13.42 1.95
C GLN A 65 -4.94 -13.38 1.32
N LEU A 66 -3.89 -13.82 2.03
CA LEU A 66 -2.52 -13.86 1.55
C LEU A 66 -2.19 -15.12 0.74
N ILE A 67 -3.00 -16.18 0.82
CA ILE A 67 -2.76 -17.46 0.12
C ILE A 67 -2.49 -17.27 -1.38
N PRO A 68 -3.28 -16.48 -2.14
CA PRO A 68 -3.05 -16.28 -3.57
C PRO A 68 -1.72 -15.57 -3.89
N TYR A 69 -1.10 -14.94 -2.90
CA TYR A 69 0.07 -14.10 -3.05
C TYR A 69 1.33 -14.69 -2.40
N ALA A 70 1.30 -15.97 -2.02
CA ALA A 70 2.41 -16.64 -1.32
C ALA A 70 3.72 -16.67 -2.12
N VAL A 71 3.65 -16.57 -3.45
CA VAL A 71 4.81 -16.59 -4.36
C VAL A 71 5.54 -15.24 -4.45
N TYR A 72 4.90 -14.15 -4.02
CA TYR A 72 5.46 -12.81 -4.12
C TYR A 72 6.27 -12.45 -2.86
N PRO A 73 7.31 -11.61 -2.99
CA PRO A 73 8.04 -11.09 -1.84
C PRO A 73 7.10 -10.40 -0.83
N GLN A 74 7.19 -10.81 0.44
CA GLN A 74 6.36 -10.27 1.53
C GLN A 74 7.21 -9.66 2.64
N LYS A 75 6.70 -8.58 3.24
CA LYS A 75 7.32 -7.94 4.41
C LYS A 75 6.27 -7.52 5.42
N ILE A 76 6.52 -7.86 6.69
CA ILE A 76 5.76 -7.28 7.80
C ILE A 76 6.02 -5.77 7.80
N GLY A 77 4.95 -5.00 7.62
CA GLY A 77 4.96 -3.55 7.62
C GLY A 77 4.88 -3.01 9.04
N ALA A 78 3.88 -2.17 9.30
CA ALA A 78 3.61 -1.69 10.65
C ALA A 78 3.06 -2.84 11.52
N SER A 79 3.68 -3.06 12.67
CA SER A 79 3.21 -3.98 13.71
C SER A 79 3.23 -3.26 15.04
N MET A 80 2.04 -2.88 15.52
CA MET A 80 1.78 -2.20 16.78
C MET A 80 0.63 -2.91 17.49
N GLU A 81 0.34 -2.52 18.73
CA GLU A 81 -0.75 -3.09 19.54
C GLU A 81 -2.09 -3.16 18.78
N LYS A 82 -2.40 -2.11 18.00
CA LYS A 82 -3.67 -1.93 17.29
C LYS A 82 -3.59 -2.07 15.78
N LEU A 83 -2.42 -2.40 15.22
CA LEU A 83 -2.21 -2.47 13.78
C LEU A 83 -1.23 -3.58 13.44
N TYR A 84 -1.63 -4.48 12.54
CA TYR A 84 -0.74 -5.49 11.99
C TYR A 84 -0.87 -5.50 10.48
N SER A 85 0.23 -5.21 9.80
CA SER A 85 0.29 -4.98 8.37
C SER A 85 1.26 -5.93 7.69
N ILE A 86 0.83 -6.56 6.61
CA ILE A 86 1.68 -7.33 5.71
C ILE A 86 1.62 -6.67 4.34
N ARG A 87 2.79 -6.39 3.77
CA ARG A 87 2.92 -5.89 2.40
C ARG A 87 3.38 -7.00 1.49
N VAL A 88 2.72 -7.10 0.36
CA VAL A 88 3.09 -7.96 -0.77
C VAL A 88 3.59 -7.04 -1.88
N LEU A 89 4.79 -7.34 -2.39
CA LEU A 89 5.38 -6.62 -3.53
C LEU A 89 5.15 -7.45 -4.80
N MET A 90 4.33 -6.94 -5.70
CA MET A 90 4.13 -7.48 -7.05
C MET A 90 4.93 -6.64 -8.05
N GLU A 91 5.03 -7.04 -9.32
CA GLU A 91 5.91 -6.37 -10.27
C GLU A 91 5.56 -4.88 -10.50
N ASP A 92 4.27 -4.53 -10.56
CA ASP A 92 3.79 -3.18 -10.90
C ASP A 92 3.13 -2.42 -9.73
N ARG A 93 2.92 -3.11 -8.60
CA ARG A 93 2.15 -2.60 -7.47
C ARG A 93 2.49 -3.29 -6.16
N THR A 94 2.09 -2.68 -5.06
CA THR A 94 2.06 -3.32 -3.75
C THR A 94 0.62 -3.48 -3.26
N LEU A 95 0.37 -4.62 -2.60
CA LEU A 95 -0.83 -4.84 -1.79
C LEU A 95 -0.45 -4.77 -0.32
N THR A 96 -1.25 -4.05 0.47
CA THR A 96 -1.08 -3.92 1.92
C THR A 96 -2.32 -4.47 2.61
N PHE A 97 -2.14 -5.58 3.32
CA PHE A 97 -3.15 -6.26 4.10
C PHE A 97 -3.02 -5.80 5.55
N ASN A 98 -4.07 -5.23 6.13
CA ASN A 98 -4.03 -4.77 7.52
C ASN A 98 -5.11 -5.42 8.37
N CYS A 99 -4.74 -5.70 9.61
CA CYS A 99 -5.65 -5.83 10.75
C CYS A 99 -5.56 -4.59 11.62
N ILE A 100 -6.69 -3.96 11.88
CA ILE A 100 -6.79 -2.69 12.61
C ILE A 100 -7.78 -2.86 13.77
N ASP A 101 -7.32 -2.63 14.99
CA ASP A 101 -8.11 -2.68 16.22
C ASP A 101 -8.31 -1.26 16.77
N MET A 102 -9.41 -0.61 16.37
CA MET A 102 -9.78 0.72 16.84
C MET A 102 -11.10 0.69 17.62
N ASP A 103 -12.22 0.76 16.91
CA ASP A 103 -13.58 0.69 17.50
C ASP A 103 -14.16 -0.73 17.38
N ASN A 104 -13.81 -1.41 16.29
CA ASN A 104 -14.09 -2.82 16.02
C ASN A 104 -12.93 -3.35 15.18
N VAL A 105 -12.51 -4.59 15.43
CA VAL A 105 -11.44 -5.19 14.63
C VAL A 105 -11.89 -5.30 13.17
N SER A 106 -11.06 -4.74 12.29
CA SER A 106 -11.32 -4.67 10.86
C SER A 106 -10.13 -5.13 10.05
N GLY A 107 -10.45 -5.75 8.91
CA GLY A 107 -9.50 -6.19 7.91
C GLY A 107 -9.56 -5.26 6.70
N THR A 108 -8.41 -4.83 6.18
CA THR A 108 -8.37 -4.06 4.93
C THR A 108 -7.32 -4.60 3.97
N ILE A 109 -7.57 -4.45 2.68
CA ILE A 109 -6.59 -4.70 1.62
C ILE A 109 -6.54 -3.44 0.78
N ASN A 110 -5.35 -2.86 0.66
CA ASN A 110 -5.11 -1.64 -0.08
C ASN A 110 -4.08 -1.89 -1.18
N GLU A 111 -4.22 -1.19 -2.30
CA GLU A 111 -3.34 -1.24 -3.46
C GLU A 111 -2.66 0.11 -3.66
N ALA A 112 -1.40 0.09 -4.05
CA ALA A 112 -0.73 1.26 -4.62
C ALA A 112 0.22 0.82 -5.75
N MET A 113 0.17 1.54 -6.86
CA MET A 113 1.11 1.38 -7.97
C MET A 113 2.48 1.96 -7.59
N TYR A 114 3.54 1.45 -8.19
CA TYR A 114 4.86 2.06 -8.02
C TYR A 114 4.98 3.36 -8.80
N LYS A 115 5.86 4.24 -8.32
CA LYS A 115 6.22 5.48 -9.01
C LYS A 115 7.30 5.28 -10.05
#